data_AF-A0A4R4YD08-F1
#
_entry.id   AF-A0A4R4YD08-F1
#
_cell.length_a   1.000
_cell.length_b   1.000
_cell.length_c   1.000
_cell.angle_alpha   90.00
_cell.angle_beta   90.00
_cell.angle_gamma   90.00
#
_symmetry.space_group_name_H-M   'P 1'
#
loop_
_entity.id
_entity.type
_entity.pdbx_description
1 polymer ?
#
loop_
_entity_poly.entity_id
_entity_poly.type
_entity_poly.pdbx_seq_one_letter_code
_entity_poly.pdbx_strand_id
1 'polypeptide(L)'
;MSRISLTPAARESLRDDEVVFFDWHVTGLCCADAGEFSLRPLRRSRLPRRSRRLGTTDLVYAHPFAWVHLAELPVTIDCRPLWRWRRFTSDLPPDAGLRCCLGRPLYGPASPGGNR
;
A
#
# COMPACT_ATOMS: atom_id res chain seq x y z
N MET A 1 -7.88 -5.18 -13.70
CA MET A 1 -8.09 -6.05 -12.52
C MET A 1 -6.85 -5.93 -11.63
N SER A 2 -7.00 -5.45 -10.41
CA SER A 2 -5.90 -5.27 -9.45
C SER A 2 -5.21 -6.58 -9.11
N ARG A 3 -3.89 -6.60 -9.24
CA ARG A 3 -3.02 -7.78 -9.07
C ARG A 3 -2.42 -7.84 -7.66
N ILE A 4 -3.22 -7.49 -6.65
CA ILE A 4 -2.78 -7.52 -5.26
C ILE A 4 -2.91 -8.92 -4.69
N SER A 5 -1.86 -9.41 -4.06
CA SER A 5 -1.81 -10.70 -3.39
C SER A 5 -1.33 -10.57 -1.95
N LEU A 6 -1.71 -11.52 -1.10
CA LEU A 6 -1.21 -11.66 0.26
C LEU A 6 -0.42 -12.96 0.33
N THR A 7 0.74 -12.93 0.99
CA THR A 7 1.48 -14.14 1.38
C THR A 7 0.65 -14.98 2.37
N PRO A 8 0.95 -16.27 2.54
CA PRO A 8 0.33 -17.09 3.59
C PRO A 8 0.48 -16.47 4.98
N ALA A 9 1.70 -15.99 5.31
CA ALA A 9 1.98 -15.32 6.58
C ALA A 9 1.10 -14.08 6.80
N ALA A 10 0.86 -13.27 5.77
CA ALA A 10 -0.04 -12.12 5.86
C ALA A 10 -1.50 -12.53 6.07
N ARG A 11 -1.97 -13.59 5.39
CA ARG A 11 -3.34 -14.10 5.54
C ARG A 11 -3.58 -14.66 6.94
N GLU A 12 -2.68 -15.51 7.42
CA GLU A 12 -2.76 -16.12 8.76
C GLU A 12 -2.59 -15.10 9.88
N SER A 13 -1.88 -14.00 9.60
CA SER A 13 -1.71 -12.91 10.55
C SER A 13 -2.95 -12.03 10.67
N LEU A 14 -3.90 -12.05 9.73
CA LEU A 14 -5.14 -11.27 9.85
C LEU A 14 -6.11 -11.94 10.82
N ARG A 15 -6.77 -11.14 11.66
CA ARG A 15 -7.91 -11.62 12.46
C ARG A 15 -9.17 -11.65 11.59
N ASP A 16 -10.17 -12.43 12.01
CA ASP A 16 -11.42 -12.64 11.27
C ASP A 16 -12.16 -11.34 10.90
N ASP A 17 -12.05 -10.30 11.72
CA ASP A 17 -12.67 -8.99 11.49
C ASP A 17 -11.73 -7.93 10.89
N GLU A 18 -10.48 -8.30 10.59
CA GLU A 18 -9.45 -7.40 10.08
C GLU A 18 -9.29 -7.51 8.56
N VAL A 19 -8.93 -6.38 7.96
CA VAL A 19 -8.50 -6.26 6.58
C VAL A 19 -7.16 -5.52 6.55
N VAL A 20 -6.41 -5.70 5.47
CA VAL A 20 -5.26 -4.84 5.19
C VAL A 20 -5.76 -3.55 4.56
N PHE A 21 -5.31 -2.41 5.09
CA PHE A 21 -5.64 -1.09 4.56
C PHE A 21 -4.38 -0.37 4.10
N PHE A 22 -4.36 0.03 2.83
CA PHE A 22 -3.42 1.00 2.28
C PHE A 22 -3.91 2.40 2.58
N ASP A 23 -3.22 3.09 3.49
CA ASP A 23 -3.48 4.49 3.78
C ASP A 23 -2.73 5.44 2.84
N TRP A 24 -3.10 6.72 2.87
CA TRP A 24 -2.43 7.79 2.13
C TRP A 24 -2.00 8.90 3.07
N HIS A 25 -0.69 9.09 3.22
CA HIS A 25 -0.13 10.17 4.01
C HIS A 25 0.29 11.31 3.10
N VAL A 26 -0.46 12.41 3.11
CA VAL A 26 -0.11 13.62 2.37
C VAL A 26 1.19 14.20 2.94
N THR A 27 2.16 14.45 2.05
CA THR A 27 3.51 14.93 2.40
C THR A 27 3.65 16.45 2.30
N GLY A 28 2.62 17.16 1.85
CA GLY A 28 2.58 18.63 1.83
C GLY A 28 3.35 19.29 0.68
N LEU A 29 3.78 18.54 -0.34
CA LEU A 29 4.31 19.11 -1.58
C LEU A 29 3.22 19.93 -2.30
N CYS A 30 3.55 21.14 -2.74
CA CYS A 30 2.61 22.22 -3.09
C CYS A 30 1.48 21.90 -4.08
N CYS A 31 1.59 20.83 -4.88
CA CYS A 31 0.99 20.86 -6.20
C CYS A 31 0.21 19.59 -6.62
N ALA A 32 -0.02 18.59 -5.75
CA ALA A 32 -0.76 17.40 -6.18
C ALA A 32 -1.29 16.46 -5.07
N ASP A 33 -1.52 16.92 -3.83
CA ASP A 33 -1.80 16.01 -2.69
C ASP A 33 -0.77 14.86 -2.58
N ALA A 34 0.48 15.13 -2.99
CA ALA A 34 1.50 14.11 -3.11
C ALA A 34 1.72 13.46 -1.75
N GLY A 35 1.82 12.14 -1.74
CA GLY A 35 1.75 11.39 -0.52
C GLY A 35 2.46 10.06 -0.60
N GLU A 36 2.53 9.41 0.54
CA GLU A 36 3.15 8.10 0.68
C GLU A 36 2.12 7.06 1.13
N PHE A 37 2.35 5.81 0.69
CA PHE A 37 1.55 4.69 1.14
C PHE A 37 1.95 4.28 2.55
N SER A 38 0.98 3.88 3.35
CA SER A 38 1.27 3.07 4.54
C SER A 38 0.37 1.86 4.59
N LEU A 39 0.84 0.81 5.26
CA LEU A 39 0.13 -0.44 5.39
C LEU A 39 -0.17 -0.70 6.86
N ARG A 40 -1.45 -0.98 7.14
CA ARG A 40 -1.89 -1.32 8.49
C ARG A 40 -3.06 -2.29 8.47
N PRO A 41 -3.16 -3.18 9.47
CA PRO A 41 -4.39 -3.91 9.72
C PRO A 41 -5.45 -2.94 10.24
N LEU A 42 -6.69 -3.12 9.79
CA LEU A 42 -7.83 -2.33 10.23
C LEU A 42 -9.05 -3.23 10.36
N ARG A 43 -9.82 -3.07 11.44
CA ARG A 43 -11.12 -3.74 11.55
C ARG A 43 -12.04 -3.28 10.43
N ARG A 44 -12.76 -4.22 9.80
CA ARG A 44 -13.68 -3.93 8.69
C ARG A 44 -14.74 -2.90 9.06
N SER A 45 -15.21 -2.93 10.31
CA SER A 45 -16.17 -1.95 10.87
C SER A 45 -15.61 -0.54 11.01
N ARG A 46 -14.28 -0.37 10.96
CA ARG A 46 -13.59 0.92 11.04
C ARG A 46 -13.07 1.41 9.69
N LEU A 47 -13.41 0.75 8.59
CA LEU A 47 -13.04 1.21 7.25
C LEU A 47 -13.61 2.61 7.00
N PRO A 48 -12.82 3.55 6.47
CA PRO A 48 -13.33 4.84 6.05
C PRO A 48 -14.45 4.66 5.02
N ARG A 49 -15.51 5.47 5.07
CA ARG A 49 -16.69 5.33 4.18
C ARG A 49 -16.36 5.30 2.69
N ARG A 50 -15.25 5.94 2.28
CA ARG A 50 -14.79 6.02 0.88
C ARG A 50 -13.69 5.01 0.54
N SER A 51 -13.39 4.04 1.41
CA SER A 51 -12.38 3.02 1.12
C SER A 51 -12.75 2.24 -0.14
N ARG A 52 -11.75 1.95 -0.96
CA ARG A 52 -11.91 1.19 -2.21
C ARG A 52 -11.28 -0.18 -2.06
N ARG A 53 -11.94 -1.23 -2.53
CA ARG A 53 -11.37 -2.58 -2.53
C ARG A 53 -10.20 -2.66 -3.50
N LEU A 54 -9.15 -3.37 -3.10
CA LEU A 54 -8.05 -3.78 -3.95
C LEU A 54 -7.99 -5.30 -4.00
N GLY A 55 -7.69 -5.84 -5.17
CA GLY A 55 -7.69 -7.28 -5.42
C GLY A 55 -9.07 -7.84 -5.72
N THR A 56 -9.09 -9.15 -5.92
CA THR A 56 -10.30 -9.96 -6.04
C THR A 56 -10.84 -10.41 -4.69
N THR A 57 -10.04 -10.33 -3.63
CA THR A 57 -10.42 -10.70 -2.26
C THR A 57 -10.98 -9.51 -1.51
N ASP A 58 -11.91 -9.75 -0.58
CA ASP A 58 -12.45 -8.71 0.32
C ASP A 58 -11.55 -8.46 1.55
N LEU A 59 -10.25 -8.64 1.40
CA LEU A 59 -9.25 -8.54 2.48
C LEU A 59 -8.32 -7.34 2.34
N VAL A 60 -8.32 -6.65 1.20
CA VAL A 60 -7.47 -5.47 0.98
C VAL A 60 -8.31 -4.29 0.53
N TYR A 61 -8.12 -3.17 1.22
CA TYR A 61 -8.76 -1.91 0.90
C TYR A 61 -7.71 -0.80 0.85
N ALA A 62 -8.06 0.31 0.20
CA ALA A 62 -7.23 1.49 0.12
C ALA A 62 -8.02 2.77 0.33
N HIS A 63 -7.31 3.79 0.81
CA HIS A 63 -7.70 5.17 0.68
C HIS A 63 -7.89 5.52 -0.82
N PRO A 64 -8.87 6.36 -1.22
CA PRO A 64 -9.10 6.72 -2.62
C PRO A 64 -7.87 7.17 -3.40
N PHE A 65 -7.04 8.04 -2.82
CA PHE A 65 -5.80 8.50 -3.49
C PHE A 65 -4.79 7.36 -3.66
N ALA A 66 -4.63 6.51 -2.64
CA ALA A 66 -3.76 5.35 -2.77
C ALA A 66 -4.28 4.37 -3.84
N TRP A 67 -5.59 4.18 -3.91
CA TRP A 67 -6.23 3.27 -4.86
C TRP A 67 -5.93 3.63 -6.31
N VAL A 68 -5.93 4.92 -6.68
CA VAL A 68 -5.63 5.38 -8.05
C VAL A 68 -4.28 4.86 -8.54
N HIS A 69 -3.30 4.80 -7.64
CA HIS A 69 -1.95 4.35 -7.97
C HIS A 69 -1.78 2.83 -7.85
N LEU A 70 -2.56 2.15 -7.01
CA LEU A 70 -2.41 0.73 -6.70
C LEU A 70 -3.29 -0.19 -7.56
N ALA A 71 -4.37 0.32 -8.15
CA ALA A 71 -5.43 -0.49 -8.77
C ALA A 71 -4.95 -1.41 -9.91
N GLU A 72 -3.80 -1.14 -10.52
CA GLU A 72 -3.26 -1.94 -11.63
C GLU A 72 -1.91 -2.59 -11.31
N LEU A 73 -1.34 -2.29 -10.14
CA LEU A 73 -0.01 -2.76 -9.76
C LEU A 73 -0.05 -4.21 -9.25
N PRO A 74 0.97 -5.03 -9.61
CA PRO A 74 1.21 -6.31 -8.97
C PRO A 74 1.90 -6.07 -7.64
N VAL A 75 1.12 -6.08 -6.55
CA VAL A 75 1.64 -5.81 -5.20
C VAL A 75 1.50 -7.06 -4.35
N THR A 76 2.59 -7.46 -3.72
CA THR A 76 2.61 -8.56 -2.76
C THR A 76 2.67 -8.00 -1.35
N ILE A 77 1.67 -8.33 -0.54
CA ILE A 77 1.60 -7.94 0.86
C ILE A 77 2.10 -9.09 1.72
N ASP A 78 3.08 -8.80 2.55
CA ASP A 78 3.63 -9.73 3.53
C ASP A 78 3.37 -9.23 4.96
N CYS A 79 3.50 -10.11 5.95
CA CYS A 79 3.44 -9.73 7.35
C CYS A 79 4.64 -10.31 8.08
N ARG A 80 5.37 -9.44 8.78
CA ARG A 80 6.50 -9.83 9.62
C ARG A 80 6.15 -9.69 11.10
N PRO A 81 6.34 -10.73 11.91
CA PRO A 81 6.22 -10.61 13.35
C PRO A 81 7.40 -9.78 13.88
N LEU A 82 7.09 -8.72 14.63
CA LEU A 82 8.05 -7.89 15.35
C LEU A 82 7.76 -7.99 16.84
N TRP A 83 8.37 -9.00 17.48
CA TRP A 83 8.22 -9.37 18.89
C TRP A 83 6.76 -9.61 19.33
N ARG A 84 6.00 -8.56 19.64
CA ARG A 84 4.57 -8.62 20.01
C ARG A 84 3.64 -7.98 18.96
N TRP A 85 4.19 -7.39 17.90
CA TRP A 85 3.48 -6.56 16.93
C TRP A 85 3.50 -7.24 15.57
N ARG A 86 2.42 -7.10 14.81
CA ARG A 86 2.31 -7.58 13.42
C ARG A 86 2.55 -6.40 12.50
N ARG A 87 3.62 -6.44 11.70
CA ARG A 87 3.89 -5.38 10.73
C ARG A 87 3.60 -5.90 9.33
N PHE A 88 2.57 -5.35 8.73
CA PHE A 88 2.26 -5.57 7.32
C PHE A 88 3.18 -4.71 6.47
N THR A 89 3.71 -5.30 5.41
CA THR A 89 4.65 -4.67 4.46
C THR A 89 4.25 -5.04 3.04
N SER A 90 4.76 -4.32 2.04
CA SER A 90 4.63 -4.72 0.64
C SER A 90 5.99 -4.76 -0.04
N ASP A 91 6.03 -5.34 -1.23
CA ASP A 91 7.17 -5.33 -2.14
C ASP A 91 7.37 -3.99 -2.87
N LEU A 92 6.53 -2.98 -2.60
CA LEU A 92 6.71 -1.63 -3.09
C LEU A 92 7.93 -0.95 -2.43
N PRO A 93 8.64 -0.07 -3.17
CA PRO A 93 9.63 0.82 -2.59
C PRO A 93 9.04 1.64 -1.42
N PRO A 94 9.85 1.98 -0.40
CA PRO A 94 9.39 2.83 0.71
C PRO A 94 8.89 4.22 0.31
N ASP A 95 9.31 4.70 -0.87
CA ASP A 95 8.96 5.99 -1.48
C ASP A 95 8.00 5.84 -2.67
N ALA A 96 7.28 4.72 -2.75
CA ALA A 96 6.45 4.38 -3.91
C ALA A 96 5.33 5.38 -4.18
N GLY A 97 4.69 5.92 -3.14
CA GLY A 97 3.64 6.94 -3.31
C GLY A 97 4.19 8.19 -3.97
N LEU A 98 5.34 8.67 -3.49
CA LEU A 98 6.03 9.82 -4.10
C LEU A 98 6.47 9.52 -5.53
N ARG A 99 6.99 8.32 -5.80
CA ARG A 99 7.36 7.92 -7.17
C ARG A 99 6.16 7.95 -8.11
N CYS A 100 5.01 7.44 -7.68
CA CYS A 100 3.77 7.50 -8.43
C CYS A 100 3.35 8.94 -8.73
N CYS A 101 3.41 9.83 -7.74
CA CYS A 101 3.08 11.25 -7.93
C CYS A 101 4.03 11.96 -8.90
N LEU A 102 5.31 11.57 -8.91
CA LEU A 102 6.36 12.20 -9.72
C LEU A 102 6.60 11.52 -11.08
N GLY A 103 5.80 10.50 -11.44
CA GLY A 103 5.99 9.73 -12.66
C GLY A 103 7.31 8.94 -12.72
N ARG A 104 7.87 8.58 -11.56
CA ARG A 104 9.12 7.81 -11.44
C ARG A 104 8.84 6.31 -11.44
N PRO A 105 9.76 5.48 -11.96
CA PRO A 105 9.57 4.02 -11.99
C PRO A 105 9.58 3.42 -10.57
N LEU A 106 8.60 2.53 -10.31
CA LEU A 106 8.52 1.74 -9.08
C LEU A 106 9.51 0.57 -9.07
N TYR A 107 9.84 0.03 -10.24
CA TYR A 107 10.75 -1.09 -10.42
C TYR A 107 11.86 -0.72 -11.41
N GLY A 108 13.07 -1.23 -11.19
CA GLY A 108 14.25 -0.94 -12.02
C GLY A 108 15.24 0.02 -11.37
N PRO A 109 16.45 0.16 -11.95
CA PRO A 109 17.45 1.09 -11.44
C PRO A 109 16.90 2.53 -11.52
N ALA A 110 17.08 3.30 -10.45
CA ALA A 110 16.89 4.74 -10.52
C ALA A 110 17.67 5.27 -11.73
N SER A 111 17.05 6.13 -12.54
CA SER A 111 17.69 6.69 -13.72
C SER A 111 19.12 7.17 -13.39
N PRO A 112 20.14 6.84 -14.20
CA PRO A 112 21.50 7.33 -14.00
C PRO A 112 21.51 8.83 -14.34
N GLY A 113 21.16 9.66 -13.35
CA GLY A 113 21.02 11.10 -13.52
C GLY A 113 21.32 11.90 -12.25
N GLY A 114 21.96 11.27 -11.26
CA GLY A 114 22.52 11.95 -10.10
C GLY A 114 24.02 12.09 -10.24
N ASN A 115 24.47 13.01 -11.11
CA ASN A 115 25.86 13.43 -11.13
C ASN A 115 26.23 13.97 -9.75
N ARG A 116 27.28 13.41 -9.15
CA ARG A 116 28.17 14.18 -8.30
C ARG A 116 29.59 13.87 -8.70
#